data_AF-A0A916BAV4-F1
#
_entry.id   AF-A0A916BAV4-F1
#
_cell.length_a   1.000
_cell.length_b   1.000
_cell.length_c   1.000
_cell.angle_alpha   90.00
_cell.angle_beta   90.00
_cell.angle_gamma   90.00
#
_symmetry.space_group_name_H-M   'P 1'
#
loop_
_entity.id
_entity.type
_entity.pdbx_description
1 polymer ?
#
loop_
_entity_poly.entity_id
_entity_poly.type
_entity_poly.pdbx_seq_one_letter_code
_entity_poly.pdbx_strand_id
1 'polypeptide(L)'
;MSLQTRRGFLTTSGRLLVGTVALASAGAHATGKHEHEHEHGGSGKGLLLDAKTENTCATCQFWGGMRKISDDKGKVIAQSMGWCNNPDSPNYGKLTMADHEMKRAGVWKKWPAL
;
A
#
# COMPACT_ATOMS: atom_id res chain seq x y z
N MET A 1 35.64 -11.10 25.19
CA MET A 1 34.25 -11.13 25.70
C MET A 1 33.38 -10.53 24.59
N SER A 2 32.33 -11.11 24.03
CA SER A 2 31.56 -12.33 24.25
C SER A 2 30.88 -12.66 22.91
N LEU A 3 31.09 -13.86 22.38
CA LEU A 3 30.35 -14.42 21.23
C LEU A 3 29.67 -15.69 21.71
N GLN A 4 28.78 -15.57 22.68
CA GLN A 4 27.99 -16.68 23.20
C GLN A 4 26.82 -16.09 23.96
N THR A 5 25.64 -16.07 23.34
CA THR A 5 24.33 -16.38 23.95
C THR A 5 23.28 -16.34 22.83
N ARG A 6 23.36 -17.32 21.92
CA ARG A 6 22.21 -17.79 21.15
C ARG A 6 21.80 -19.10 21.81
N ARG A 7 20.65 -19.16 22.51
CA ARG A 7 19.82 -20.37 22.79
C ARG A 7 18.82 -20.11 23.92
N GLY A 8 17.57 -20.50 23.69
CA GLY A 8 16.44 -20.48 24.63
C GLY A 8 15.40 -19.46 24.16
N PHE A 9 14.24 -19.81 23.60
CA PHE A 9 13.33 -20.88 23.99
C PHE A 9 12.68 -21.53 22.75
N LEU A 10 12.89 -22.84 22.62
CA LEU A 10 11.98 -23.72 21.88
C LEU A 10 10.85 -24.13 22.80
N THR A 11 9.75 -24.56 22.18
CA THR A 11 8.72 -25.44 22.75
C THR A 11 7.64 -24.77 23.58
N THR A 12 6.50 -24.52 22.94
CA THR A 12 5.23 -25.06 23.44
C THR A 12 4.35 -25.44 22.26
N SER A 13 4.18 -26.75 22.12
CA SER A 13 3.30 -27.42 21.18
C SER A 13 1.84 -27.26 21.63
N GLY A 14 0.99 -26.69 20.78
CA GLY A 14 -0.45 -26.63 20.99
C GLY A 14 -1.18 -27.09 19.74
N ARG A 15 -1.40 -28.41 19.60
CA ARG A 15 -2.26 -28.99 18.57
C ARG A 15 -3.71 -28.79 18.98
N LEU A 16 -4.50 -28.03 18.23
CA LEU A 16 -5.95 -28.04 18.38
C LEU A 16 -6.69 -28.05 17.04
N LEU A 17 -7.35 -29.20 16.85
CA LEU A 17 -8.67 -29.44 16.25
C LEU A 17 -8.85 -29.37 14.72
N VAL A 18 -8.89 -30.58 14.17
CA VAL A 18 -9.64 -31.00 12.98
C VAL A 18 -11.13 -30.68 13.17
N GLY A 19 -11.73 -30.04 12.17
CA GLY A 19 -13.17 -29.85 12.06
C GLY A 19 -13.56 -29.62 10.61
N THR A 20 -13.79 -30.68 9.86
CA THR A 20 -14.36 -30.67 8.51
C THR A 20 -15.87 -30.46 8.58
N VAL A 21 -16.37 -29.40 7.94
CA VAL A 21 -17.77 -29.34 7.50
C VAL A 21 -17.76 -28.86 6.04
N ALA A 22 -18.24 -29.73 5.15
CA ALA A 22 -18.53 -29.43 3.76
C ALA A 22 -20.04 -29.17 3.61
N LEU A 23 -20.44 -28.14 2.85
CA LEU A 23 -21.72 -27.97 2.15
C LEU A 23 -21.59 -26.68 1.29
N ALA A 24 -21.35 -26.72 -0.01
CA ALA A 24 -22.23 -27.04 -1.16
C ALA A 24 -23.02 -25.83 -1.72
N SER A 25 -23.01 -25.77 -3.07
CA SER A 25 -23.88 -25.06 -4.03
C SER A 25 -23.68 -23.56 -4.33
N ALA A 26 -23.08 -23.36 -5.51
CA ALA A 26 -23.61 -22.68 -6.71
C ALA A 26 -24.16 -21.25 -6.63
N GLY A 27 -23.65 -20.40 -7.52
CA GLY A 27 -24.31 -19.15 -7.92
C GLY A 27 -23.37 -18.19 -8.62
N ALA A 28 -23.04 -18.45 -9.88
CA ALA A 28 -22.44 -17.45 -10.75
C ALA A 28 -23.45 -16.32 -10.99
N HIS A 29 -23.18 -15.12 -10.47
CA HIS A 29 -23.80 -13.89 -10.94
C HIS A 29 -22.71 -12.87 -11.21
N ALA A 30 -22.34 -12.78 -12.49
CA ALA A 30 -21.70 -11.60 -13.02
C ALA A 30 -22.70 -10.43 -12.92
N THR A 31 -22.39 -9.46 -12.06
CA THR A 31 -22.91 -8.12 -12.21
C THR A 31 -21.73 -7.19 -12.17
N GLY A 32 -21.25 -6.80 -13.35
CA GLY A 32 -20.34 -5.69 -13.46
C GLY A 32 -21.00 -4.44 -12.92
N LYS A 33 -20.36 -3.81 -11.95
CA LYS A 33 -20.47 -2.40 -11.64
C LYS A 33 -19.09 -1.96 -11.19
N HIS A 34 -18.62 -0.88 -11.81
CA HIS A 34 -17.47 -0.10 -11.37
C HIS A 34 -17.53 0.11 -9.86
N GLU A 35 -16.73 -0.65 -9.13
CA GLU A 35 -16.41 -0.36 -7.74
C GLU A 35 -14.95 0.05 -7.76
N HIS A 36 -14.68 1.28 -7.32
CA HIS A 36 -13.35 1.68 -6.91
C HIS A 36 -13.00 0.81 -5.70
N GLU A 37 -12.52 -0.41 -5.98
CA GLU A 37 -11.93 -1.29 -5.01
C GLU A 37 -10.65 -0.61 -4.53
N HIS A 38 -10.78 0.19 -3.47
CA HIS A 38 -9.66 0.48 -2.59
C HIS A 38 -9.32 -0.83 -1.88
N GLU A 39 -8.68 -1.76 -2.60
CA GLU A 39 -8.06 -2.92 -2.00
C GLU A 39 -6.98 -2.39 -1.05
N HIS A 40 -7.32 -2.33 0.24
CA HIS A 40 -6.34 -2.27 1.31
C HIS A 40 -5.64 -3.64 1.40
N GLY A 41 -4.85 -3.95 0.35
CA GLY A 41 -4.10 -5.18 0.20
C GLY A 41 -3.17 -5.36 1.39
N GLY A 42 -3.30 -6.52 2.03
CA GLY A 42 -2.66 -6.87 3.30
C GLY A 42 -1.17 -6.54 3.39
N SER A 43 -0.74 -6.38 4.64
CA SER A 43 0.62 -6.09 5.10
C SER A 43 1.70 -6.74 4.21
N GLY A 44 2.20 -5.98 3.23
CA GLY A 44 3.40 -6.36 2.48
C GLY A 44 3.44 -5.99 0.99
N LYS A 45 2.31 -5.81 0.29
CA LYS A 45 2.35 -5.58 -1.17
C LYS A 45 2.37 -4.11 -1.62
N GLY A 46 1.90 -3.19 -0.78
CA GLY A 46 1.79 -1.77 -1.14
C GLY A 46 0.61 -1.50 -2.10
N LEU A 47 0.21 -0.24 -2.21
CA LEU A 47 -0.81 0.25 -3.13
C LEU A 47 -0.22 0.41 -4.53
N LEU A 48 -0.90 -0.13 -5.55
CA LEU A 48 -0.53 0.05 -6.95
C LEU A 48 -1.29 1.23 -7.56
N LEU A 49 -0.56 2.14 -8.20
CA LEU A 49 -1.11 3.28 -8.92
C LEU A 49 -0.54 3.33 -10.34
N ASP A 50 -1.25 3.99 -11.26
CA ASP A 50 -0.69 4.28 -12.58
C ASP A 50 0.42 5.35 -12.48
N ALA A 51 1.53 5.13 -13.15
CA ALA A 51 2.67 6.07 -13.14
C ALA A 51 2.32 7.43 -13.76
N LYS A 52 1.27 7.49 -14.59
CA LYS A 52 0.79 8.73 -15.23
C LYS A 52 -0.26 9.46 -14.40
N THR A 53 -0.69 8.91 -13.26
CA THR A 53 -1.69 9.57 -12.42
C THR A 53 -1.13 10.89 -11.87
N GLU A 54 -1.73 11.99 -12.31
CA GLU A 54 -1.40 13.32 -11.80
C GLU A 54 -2.15 13.62 -10.49
N ASN A 55 -1.78 14.71 -9.83
CA ASN A 55 -2.44 15.19 -8.61
C ASN A 55 -2.55 14.16 -7.48
N THR A 56 -1.71 13.12 -7.45
CA THR A 56 -1.77 12.06 -6.46
C THR A 56 -0.52 12.03 -5.59
N CYS A 57 -0.69 11.78 -4.29
CA CYS A 57 0.41 11.73 -3.33
C CYS A 57 1.53 10.80 -3.78
N ALA A 58 1.25 9.54 -4.09
CA ALA A 58 2.27 8.57 -4.47
C ALA A 58 3.01 8.87 -5.78
N THR A 59 2.50 9.76 -6.64
CA THR A 59 3.18 10.22 -7.87
C THR A 59 3.80 11.60 -7.72
N CYS A 60 3.64 12.26 -6.58
CA CYS A 60 4.21 13.57 -6.30
C CYS A 60 5.64 13.49 -5.76
N GLN A 61 6.54 14.37 -6.19
CA GLN A 61 7.93 14.40 -5.71
C GLN A 61 8.06 14.60 -4.19
N PHE A 62 7.07 15.23 -3.54
CA PHE A 62 7.10 15.55 -2.12
C PHE A 62 6.56 14.45 -1.20
N TRP A 63 6.22 13.29 -1.74
CA TRP A 63 5.78 12.15 -0.96
C TRP A 63 6.90 11.53 -0.14
N GLY A 64 6.67 11.36 1.16
CA GLY A 64 7.63 10.79 2.11
C GLY A 64 7.47 9.29 2.38
N GLY A 65 6.46 8.62 1.83
CA GLY A 65 6.28 7.17 1.98
C GLY A 65 7.21 6.38 1.04
N MET A 66 7.60 5.16 1.43
CA MET A 66 8.38 4.30 0.52
C MET A 66 7.55 3.99 -0.73
N ARG A 67 8.20 4.07 -1.89
CA ARG A 67 7.60 3.73 -3.18
C ARG A 67 8.67 3.26 -4.16
N LYS A 68 8.26 2.47 -5.14
CA LYS A 68 9.06 2.02 -6.28
C LYS A 68 8.24 2.07 -7.56
N ILE A 69 8.93 1.99 -8.69
CA ILE A 69 8.35 1.95 -10.03
C ILE A 69 8.48 0.52 -10.56
N SER A 70 7.51 0.04 -11.32
CA SER A 70 7.61 -1.23 -12.06
C SER A 70 8.65 -1.16 -13.18
N ASP A 71 9.14 -2.31 -13.64
CA ASP A 71 10.19 -2.38 -14.66
C ASP A 71 9.80 -1.72 -15.99
N ASP A 72 8.52 -1.82 -16.36
CA ASP A 72 7.91 -1.18 -17.54
C ASP A 72 7.60 0.32 -17.36
N LYS A 73 7.86 0.87 -16.17
CA LYS A 73 7.52 2.25 -15.76
C LYS A 73 6.03 2.60 -15.84
N GLY A 74 5.15 1.60 -15.93
CA GLY A 74 3.71 1.79 -16.01
C GLY A 74 3.05 2.00 -14.66
N LYS A 75 3.66 1.53 -13.56
CA LYS A 75 3.04 1.50 -12.24
C LYS A 75 3.96 2.03 -11.14
N VAL A 76 3.34 2.65 -10.13
CA VAL A 76 3.95 2.99 -8.85
C VAL A 76 3.42 2.05 -7.78
N ILE A 77 4.33 1.41 -7.05
CA ILE A 77 4.00 0.57 -5.89
C ILE A 77 4.43 1.35 -4.65
N ALA A 78 3.48 1.90 -3.91
CA ALA A 78 3.73 2.75 -2.74
C ALA A 78 3.25 2.10 -1.44
N GLN A 79 3.83 2.45 -0.31
CA GLN A 79 3.17 2.21 0.97
C GLN A 79 1.81 2.91 1.00
N SER A 80 0.83 2.30 1.67
CA SER A 80 -0.53 2.84 1.76
C SER A 80 -0.57 4.24 2.38
N MET A 81 0.37 4.55 3.28
CA MET A 81 0.48 5.85 3.94
C MET A 81 1.90 6.42 3.87
N GLY A 82 1.99 7.74 3.96
CA GLY A 82 3.25 8.48 3.91
C GLY A 82 3.06 9.94 4.29
N TRP A 83 4.14 10.59 4.71
CA TRP A 83 4.09 12.00 5.10
C TRP A 83 4.10 12.91 3.87
N CYS A 84 3.30 13.97 3.91
CA CYS A 84 3.36 15.03 2.92
C CYS A 84 4.45 16.04 3.28
N ASN A 85 5.49 16.14 2.45
CA ASN A 85 6.61 17.05 2.66
C ASN A 85 6.52 18.33 1.81
N ASN A 86 5.38 18.60 1.17
CA ASN A 86 5.20 19.81 0.38
C ASN A 86 4.75 20.97 1.29
N PRO A 87 5.56 22.03 1.52
CA PRO A 87 5.17 23.17 2.35
C PRO A 87 3.96 23.93 1.81
N ASP A 88 3.68 23.84 0.51
CA ASP A 88 2.55 24.51 -0.13
C ASP A 88 1.23 23.73 0.01
N SER A 89 1.29 22.51 0.56
CA SER A 89 0.13 21.64 0.74
C SER A 89 -0.60 21.95 2.06
N PRO A 90 -1.95 21.93 2.10
CA PRO A 90 -2.70 21.97 3.36
C PRO A 90 -2.47 20.73 4.24
N ASN A 91 -1.86 19.69 3.67
CA ASN A 91 -1.48 18.47 4.37
C ASN A 91 0.01 18.45 4.74
N TYR A 92 0.75 19.56 4.61
CA TYR A 92 2.16 19.61 5.00
C TYR A 92 2.36 19.09 6.43
N GLY A 93 3.29 18.15 6.59
CA GLY A 93 3.57 17.52 7.88
C GLY A 93 2.41 16.67 8.42
N LYS A 94 1.52 16.18 7.56
CA LYS A 94 0.48 15.19 7.90
C LYS A 94 0.70 13.88 7.15
N LEU A 95 0.24 12.78 7.76
CA LEU A 95 0.19 11.47 7.13
C LEU A 95 -1.01 11.43 6.17
N THR A 96 -0.78 11.14 4.90
CA THR A 96 -1.84 10.99 3.90
C THR A 96 -1.78 9.60 3.27
N MET A 97 -2.86 9.22 2.58
CA MET A 97 -2.87 7.99 1.78
C MET A 97 -2.08 8.17 0.49
N ALA A 98 -1.56 7.08 -0.07
CA ALA A 98 -0.83 7.09 -1.34
C ALA A 98 -1.69 7.56 -2.52
N ASP A 99 -2.96 7.18 -2.56
CA ASP A 99 -3.97 7.58 -3.56
C ASP A 99 -4.68 8.90 -3.22
N HIS A 100 -4.25 9.60 -2.17
CA HIS A 100 -4.86 10.88 -1.84
C HIS A 100 -4.63 11.90 -2.96
N GLU A 101 -5.73 12.44 -3.47
CA GLU A 101 -5.74 13.47 -4.49
C GLU A 101 -5.49 14.86 -3.90
N MET A 102 -4.52 15.57 -4.47
CA MET A 102 -4.22 16.96 -4.21
C MET A 102 -5.27 17.82 -4.92
N LYS A 103 -6.33 18.20 -4.21
CA LYS A 103 -7.43 19.05 -4.71
C LYS A 103 -7.04 20.54 -4.89
N ARG A 104 -5.78 20.84 -5.21
CA ARG A 104 -5.27 22.21 -5.35
C ARG A 104 -4.19 22.29 -6.44
N ALA A 105 -4.40 23.20 -7.39
CA ALA A 105 -3.45 23.47 -8.46
C ALA A 105 -2.09 23.94 -7.90
N GLY A 106 -1.00 23.49 -8.53
CA GLY A 106 0.38 23.88 -8.18
C GLY A 106 1.01 23.15 -6.98
N VAL A 107 0.23 22.40 -6.20
CA VAL A 107 0.74 21.58 -5.08
C VAL A 107 1.38 20.29 -5.60
N TRP A 108 0.77 19.68 -6.61
CA TRP A 108 1.34 18.48 -7.20
C TRP A 108 2.49 18.84 -8.15
N LYS A 109 3.62 18.17 -7.95
CA LYS A 109 4.78 18.20 -8.86
C LYS A 109 5.19 16.77 -9.13
N LYS A 110 5.34 16.42 -10.41
CA LYS A 110 5.68 15.06 -10.86
C LYS A 110 6.95 14.56 -10.16
N TRP A 111 6.92 13.34 -9.64
CA TRP A 111 8.10 12.69 -9.10
C TRP A 111 9.14 12.45 -10.22
N PRO A 112 10.39 12.93 -10.11
CA PRO A 112 11.36 12.85 -11.22
C PRO A 112 11.75 11.44 -11.69
N ALA A 113 11.41 10.40 -10.93
CA ALA A 113 11.66 9.02 -11.34
C ALA A 113 10.63 8.50 -12.37
N LEU A 114 9.48 9.19 -12.53
CA LEU A 114 8.38 8.86 -13.45
C LEU A 114 8.50 9.53 -14.82
#